data_AF-A0A930FDH5-F1
#
_entry.id   AF-A0A930FDH5-F1
#
_cell.length_a   1.000
_cell.length_b   1.000
_cell.length_c   1.000
_cell.angle_alpha   90.00
_cell.angle_beta   90.00
_cell.angle_gamma   90.00
#
_symmetry.space_group_name_H-M   'P 1'
#
loop_
_entity.id
_entity.type
_entity.pdbx_description
1 polymer ?
#
loop_
_entity_poly.entity_id
_entity_poly.type
_entity_poly.pdbx_seq_one_letter_code
_entity_poly.pdbx_strand_id
1 'polypeptide(L)'
;MEKNDTLLQAFEWYLPDDSQHWNKLKVLAPSFSNLGVTLVWLPPAYKGAGGVHDVGYGVYDLYDLGEFDQKGTIPTKYGTKQEYLDAIGALQKENISVLADIVLNQKMGGDTEETIDVIKTDPNNRNEEIGGDYQITAWTKFTFPNRKGKYSTFTWNASHFDGTDWDEKKKQSSIYLIEGKNWDPNVDGEHGNFDYLMGCDIDFKNQEVLQELNRWGKWYL
;
A
#
# COMPACT_ATOMS: atom_id res chain seq x y z
N MET A 1 -22.78 -26.53 21.06
CA MET A 1 -21.33 -26.64 20.85
C MET A 1 -20.84 -25.26 20.49
N GLU A 2 -19.77 -24.81 21.13
CA GLU A 2 -19.11 -23.55 20.79
C GLU A 2 -18.45 -23.69 19.41
N LYS A 3 -18.57 -22.66 18.55
CA LYS A 3 -18.03 -22.69 17.18
C LYS A 3 -16.60 -22.13 17.25
N ASN A 4 -15.61 -22.90 16.81
CA ASN A 4 -14.22 -22.42 16.76
C ASN A 4 -14.05 -21.37 15.65
N ASP A 5 -13.24 -20.35 15.91
CA ASP A 5 -12.88 -19.39 14.88
C ASP A 5 -11.94 -19.99 13.84
N THR A 6 -12.23 -19.71 12.57
CA THR A 6 -11.43 -20.19 11.43
C THR A 6 -11.23 -19.05 10.44
N LEU A 7 -9.98 -18.64 10.25
CA LEU A 7 -9.57 -17.63 9.28
C LEU A 7 -9.23 -18.26 7.93
N LEU A 8 -9.70 -17.62 6.85
CA LEU A 8 -9.32 -17.92 5.48
C LEU A 8 -8.63 -16.71 4.83
N GLN A 9 -7.39 -16.87 4.36
CA GLN A 9 -6.81 -15.94 3.39
C GLN A 9 -7.53 -16.16 2.05
N ALA A 10 -8.36 -15.19 1.66
CA ALA A 10 -9.29 -15.34 0.55
C ALA A 10 -8.70 -14.90 -0.79
N PHE A 11 -7.39 -15.06 -0.99
CA PHE A 11 -6.68 -14.72 -2.22
C PHE A 11 -5.37 -15.50 -2.33
N GLU A 12 -4.83 -15.54 -3.54
CA GLU A 12 -3.47 -16.03 -3.83
C GLU A 12 -2.81 -15.14 -4.90
N TRP A 13 -1.51 -15.31 -5.12
CA TRP A 13 -0.70 -14.39 -5.91
C TRP A 13 -1.08 -14.35 -7.40
N TYR A 14 -1.35 -15.52 -7.98
CA TYR A 14 -1.54 -15.75 -9.41
C TYR A 14 -2.99 -15.63 -9.87
N LEU A 15 -3.86 -15.03 -9.03
CA LEU A 15 -5.23 -14.74 -9.43
C LEU A 15 -5.20 -13.90 -10.72
N PRO A 16 -6.10 -14.18 -11.67
CA PRO A 16 -6.20 -13.38 -12.88
C PRO A 16 -6.51 -11.92 -12.53
N ASP A 17 -6.01 -11.00 -13.34
CA ASP A 17 -6.29 -9.56 -13.31
C ASP A 17 -7.63 -9.22 -14.01
N ASP A 18 -8.65 -10.05 -13.78
CA ASP A 18 -9.96 -9.98 -14.44
C ASP A 18 -10.96 -9.06 -13.71
N SER A 19 -10.56 -8.44 -12.60
CA SER A 19 -11.43 -7.60 -11.75
C SER A 19 -12.68 -8.34 -11.24
N GLN A 20 -12.68 -9.68 -11.18
CA GLN A 20 -13.85 -10.47 -10.76
C GLN A 20 -13.74 -11.05 -9.34
N HIS A 21 -12.66 -10.79 -8.62
CA HIS A 21 -12.41 -11.43 -7.33
C HIS A 21 -13.48 -11.12 -6.28
N TRP A 22 -13.91 -9.85 -6.17
CA TRP A 22 -15.00 -9.47 -5.27
C TRP A 22 -16.31 -10.17 -5.60
N ASN A 23 -16.66 -10.27 -6.88
CA ASN A 23 -17.84 -11.00 -7.31
C ASN A 23 -17.75 -12.51 -6.99
N LYS A 24 -16.56 -13.11 -7.13
CA LYS A 24 -16.31 -14.52 -6.75
C LYS A 24 -16.53 -14.71 -5.24
N LEU A 25 -15.97 -13.84 -4.39
CA LEU A 25 -16.15 -13.92 -2.93
C LEU A 25 -17.61 -13.72 -2.51
N LYS A 26 -18.32 -12.78 -3.14
CA LYS A 26 -19.76 -12.56 -2.92
C LYS A 26 -20.58 -13.84 -3.15
N VAL A 27 -20.28 -14.59 -4.21
CA VAL A 27 -20.96 -15.86 -4.54
C VAL A 27 -20.55 -16.99 -3.58
N LEU A 28 -19.30 -17.01 -3.12
CA LEU A 28 -18.75 -18.07 -2.27
C LEU A 28 -19.08 -17.92 -0.77
N ALA A 29 -19.56 -16.76 -0.33
CA ALA A 29 -19.82 -16.48 1.09
C ALA A 29 -20.66 -17.58 1.81
N PRO A 30 -21.78 -18.09 1.25
CA PRO A 30 -22.54 -19.16 1.90
C PRO A 30 -21.75 -20.47 2.02
N SER A 31 -20.93 -20.79 1.01
CA SER A 31 -20.07 -21.99 1.03
C SER A 31 -19.00 -21.88 2.11
N PHE A 32 -18.40 -20.70 2.30
CA PHE A 32 -17.42 -20.48 3.37
C PHE A 32 -18.03 -20.68 4.76
N SER A 33 -19.23 -20.15 5.00
CA SER A 33 -19.91 -20.31 6.29
C SER A 33 -20.29 -21.76 6.58
N ASN A 34 -20.74 -22.50 5.55
CA ASN A 34 -21.01 -23.94 5.63
C ASN A 34 -19.76 -24.77 5.95
N LEU A 35 -18.59 -24.34 5.49
CA LEU A 35 -17.30 -24.95 5.81
C LEU A 35 -16.77 -24.55 7.20
N GLY A 36 -17.45 -23.65 7.92
CA GLY A 36 -17.07 -23.21 9.26
C GLY A 36 -16.11 -22.02 9.29
N VAL A 37 -15.87 -21.35 8.16
CA VAL A 37 -15.10 -20.10 8.13
C VAL A 37 -15.85 -19.02 8.92
N THR A 38 -15.15 -18.32 9.80
CA THR A 38 -15.71 -17.21 10.61
C THR A 38 -15.00 -15.88 10.33
N LEU A 39 -13.80 -15.90 9.76
CA LEU A 39 -13.09 -14.70 9.30
C LEU A 39 -12.52 -14.90 7.89
N VAL A 40 -12.50 -13.85 7.09
CA VAL A 40 -11.76 -13.80 5.83
C VAL A 40 -10.79 -12.63 5.80
N TRP A 41 -9.56 -12.89 5.38
CA TRP A 41 -8.58 -11.85 5.05
C TRP A 41 -8.62 -11.59 3.55
N LEU A 42 -9.01 -10.37 3.19
CA LEU A 42 -9.07 -9.88 1.81
C LEU A 42 -7.74 -9.22 1.42
N PRO A 43 -7.33 -9.31 0.15
CA PRO A 43 -6.13 -8.61 -0.33
C PRO A 43 -6.32 -7.08 -0.26
N PRO A 44 -5.24 -6.29 -0.42
CA PRO A 44 -5.34 -4.84 -0.44
C PRO A 44 -6.36 -4.35 -1.49
N ALA A 45 -7.35 -3.56 -1.06
CA ALA A 45 -8.49 -3.18 -1.90
C ALA A 45 -8.34 -1.81 -2.57
N TYR A 46 -7.24 -1.10 -2.31
CA TYR A 46 -6.93 0.22 -2.86
C TYR A 46 -6.04 0.13 -4.11
N LYS A 47 -5.99 1.22 -4.88
CA LYS A 47 -5.27 1.30 -6.15
C LYS A 47 -3.76 1.14 -5.95
N GLY A 48 -3.18 0.15 -6.62
CA GLY A 48 -1.74 -0.06 -6.73
C GLY A 48 -1.12 0.67 -7.91
N ALA A 49 0.21 0.78 -7.90
CA ALA A 49 1.02 1.43 -8.91
C ALA A 49 0.92 0.72 -10.27
N GLY A 50 0.79 -0.61 -10.26
CA GLY A 50 0.54 -1.43 -11.46
C GLY A 50 -0.91 -1.43 -11.96
N GLY A 51 -1.80 -0.60 -11.39
CA GLY A 51 -3.20 -0.54 -11.78
C GLY A 51 -3.92 -1.87 -11.57
N VAL A 52 -4.49 -2.44 -12.63
CA VAL A 52 -5.25 -3.71 -12.57
C VAL A 52 -4.34 -4.93 -12.41
N HIS A 53 -3.04 -4.79 -12.71
CA HIS A 53 -2.08 -5.89 -12.64
C HIS A 53 -1.39 -6.00 -11.27
N ASP A 54 -1.56 -5.01 -10.40
CA ASP A 54 -0.94 -4.97 -9.08
C ASP A 54 -1.66 -5.92 -8.11
N VAL A 55 -0.90 -6.71 -7.33
CA VAL A 55 -1.45 -7.55 -6.26
C VAL A 55 -1.89 -6.70 -5.05
N GLY A 56 -1.53 -5.41 -5.02
CA GLY A 56 -2.01 -4.43 -4.06
C GLY A 56 -0.93 -3.92 -3.09
N TYR A 57 0.20 -4.62 -2.99
CA TYR A 57 1.33 -4.21 -2.13
C TYR A 57 2.15 -3.06 -2.72
N GLY A 58 2.04 -2.80 -4.02
CA GLY A 58 2.58 -1.60 -4.66
C GLY A 58 1.67 -0.39 -4.45
N VAL A 59 1.28 -0.07 -3.22
CA VAL A 59 0.20 0.88 -2.92
C VAL A 59 0.47 2.28 -3.49
N TYR A 60 -0.48 2.78 -4.29
CA TYR A 60 -0.44 4.13 -4.84
C TYR A 60 -1.38 5.07 -4.06
N ASP A 61 -2.67 4.77 -4.03
CA ASP A 61 -3.70 5.67 -3.45
C ASP A 61 -4.66 4.91 -2.52
N LEU A 62 -4.45 5.07 -1.22
CA LEU A 62 -5.20 4.41 -0.15
C LEU A 62 -6.71 4.73 -0.16
N TYR A 63 -7.12 5.85 -0.77
CA TYR A 63 -8.54 6.25 -0.85
C TYR A 63 -9.24 5.78 -2.13
N ASP A 64 -8.50 5.25 -3.10
CA ASP A 64 -9.06 4.75 -4.36
C ASP A 64 -9.31 3.25 -4.27
N LEU A 65 -10.51 2.86 -3.83
CA LEU A 65 -10.90 1.45 -3.70
C LEU A 65 -11.35 0.82 -5.03
N GLY A 66 -10.75 1.24 -6.15
CA GLY A 66 -11.23 0.94 -7.49
C GLY A 66 -12.44 1.80 -7.88
N GLU A 67 -12.38 3.09 -7.55
CA GLU A 67 -13.45 4.08 -7.79
C GLU A 67 -13.04 5.12 -8.86
N PHE A 68 -11.74 5.42 -8.96
CA PHE A 68 -11.23 6.48 -9.84
C PHE A 68 -10.38 5.89 -10.97
N ASP A 69 -10.43 6.53 -12.14
CA ASP A 69 -9.54 6.20 -13.26
C ASP A 69 -8.11 6.66 -12.93
N GLN A 70 -7.31 5.79 -12.33
CA GLN A 70 -5.95 6.06 -11.89
C GLN A 70 -5.08 4.85 -12.23
N LYS A 71 -3.84 5.13 -12.67
CA LYS A 71 -2.90 4.09 -13.14
C LYS A 71 -3.48 3.21 -14.25
N GLY A 72 -4.21 3.84 -15.18
CA GLY A 72 -4.73 3.22 -16.40
C GLY A 72 -5.97 2.34 -16.21
N THR A 73 -6.61 2.38 -15.04
CA THR A 73 -7.80 1.59 -14.74
C THR A 73 -8.70 2.26 -13.71
N ILE A 74 -10.00 1.98 -13.78
CA ILE A 74 -10.94 2.25 -12.67
C ILE A 74 -10.84 1.14 -11.62
N PRO A 75 -11.20 -0.12 -11.91
CA PRO A 75 -11.11 -1.19 -10.91
C PRO A 75 -9.67 -1.47 -10.49
N THR A 76 -9.52 -2.03 -9.30
CA THR A 76 -8.28 -2.73 -8.89
C THR A 76 -8.21 -4.09 -9.59
N LYS A 77 -7.13 -4.85 -9.37
CA LYS A 77 -7.05 -6.27 -9.78
C LYS A 77 -8.29 -7.09 -9.37
N TYR A 78 -8.90 -6.73 -8.26
CA TYR A 78 -9.95 -7.50 -7.61
C TYR A 78 -11.38 -7.06 -7.94
N GLY A 79 -11.55 -5.83 -8.46
CA GLY A 79 -12.84 -5.24 -8.79
C GLY A 79 -12.97 -3.77 -8.40
N THR A 80 -14.19 -3.26 -8.53
CA THR A 80 -14.59 -1.90 -8.17
C THR A 80 -14.94 -1.75 -6.69
N LYS A 81 -15.01 -0.51 -6.21
CA LYS A 81 -15.44 -0.19 -4.84
C LYS A 81 -16.81 -0.76 -4.50
N GLN A 82 -17.78 -0.69 -5.42
CA GLN A 82 -19.12 -1.20 -5.16
C GLN A 82 -19.11 -2.72 -5.01
N GLU A 83 -18.36 -3.43 -5.85
CA GLU A 83 -18.22 -4.88 -5.76
C GLU A 83 -17.50 -5.30 -4.46
N TYR A 84 -16.49 -4.54 -4.02
CA TYR A 84 -15.83 -4.74 -2.73
C TYR A 84 -16.82 -4.65 -1.56
N LEU A 85 -17.63 -3.59 -1.51
CA LEU A 85 -18.65 -3.41 -0.46
C LEU A 85 -19.75 -4.47 -0.53
N ASP A 86 -20.15 -4.88 -1.73
CA ASP A 86 -21.11 -5.96 -1.95
C ASP A 86 -20.59 -7.31 -1.44
N ALA A 87 -19.30 -7.61 -1.67
CA ALA A 87 -18.65 -8.82 -1.19
C ALA A 87 -18.57 -8.85 0.35
N ILE A 88 -18.17 -7.73 0.97
CA ILE A 88 -18.20 -7.56 2.43
C ILE A 88 -19.61 -7.80 2.97
N GLY A 89 -20.62 -7.16 2.37
CA GLY A 89 -22.01 -7.32 2.80
C GLY A 89 -22.53 -8.74 2.65
N ALA A 90 -22.07 -9.50 1.65
CA ALA A 90 -22.42 -10.92 1.50
C ALA A 90 -21.75 -11.80 2.57
N LEU A 91 -20.47 -11.58 2.86
CA LEU A 91 -19.74 -12.29 3.91
C LEU A 91 -20.37 -12.04 5.30
N GLN A 92 -20.68 -10.78 5.61
CA GLN A 92 -21.29 -10.41 6.88
C GLN A 92 -22.69 -10.98 7.07
N LYS A 93 -23.49 -11.11 6.00
CA LYS A 93 -24.80 -11.79 6.06
C LYS A 93 -24.69 -13.26 6.47
N GLU A 94 -23.56 -13.89 6.16
CA GLU A 94 -23.24 -15.26 6.53
C GLU A 94 -22.52 -15.36 7.89
N ASN A 95 -22.46 -14.26 8.65
CA ASN A 95 -21.76 -14.10 9.92
C ASN A 95 -20.24 -14.31 9.82
N ILE A 96 -19.64 -13.95 8.68
CA ILE A 96 -18.19 -13.97 8.46
C ILE A 96 -17.64 -12.56 8.67
N SER A 97 -16.67 -12.42 9.58
CA SER A 97 -15.94 -11.18 9.78
C SER A 97 -14.93 -10.94 8.66
N VAL A 98 -14.72 -9.68 8.30
CA VAL A 98 -13.80 -9.31 7.22
C VAL A 98 -12.60 -8.57 7.79
N LEU A 99 -11.41 -9.07 7.49
CA LEU A 99 -10.13 -8.44 7.76
C LEU A 99 -9.60 -7.85 6.44
N ALA A 100 -9.37 -6.54 6.43
CA ALA A 100 -8.78 -5.86 5.29
C ALA A 100 -7.26 -5.76 5.45
N ASP A 101 -6.54 -5.93 4.35
CA ASP A 101 -5.08 -5.79 4.31
C ASP A 101 -4.64 -4.31 4.33
N ILE A 102 -3.62 -4.00 5.13
CA ILE A 102 -3.17 -2.64 5.43
C ILE A 102 -1.68 -2.53 5.12
N VAL A 103 -1.37 -1.91 3.99
CA VAL A 103 -0.01 -1.69 3.48
C VAL A 103 0.36 -0.23 3.70
N LEU A 104 1.16 0.01 4.74
CA LEU A 104 1.54 1.36 5.18
C LEU A 104 3.06 1.60 5.21
N ASN A 105 3.87 0.59 4.89
CA ASN A 105 5.33 0.75 4.90
C ASN A 105 5.80 1.71 3.80
N GLN A 106 5.29 1.52 2.57
CA GLN A 106 5.75 2.28 1.40
C GLN A 106 4.62 2.89 0.59
N LYS A 107 4.98 3.77 -0.35
CA LYS A 107 4.15 4.17 -1.48
C LYS A 107 4.91 3.97 -2.79
N MET A 108 4.19 3.62 -3.85
CA MET A 108 4.76 3.38 -5.19
C MET A 108 3.97 4.06 -6.30
N GLY A 109 4.69 4.40 -7.38
CA GLY A 109 4.10 5.03 -8.55
C GLY A 109 3.75 6.49 -8.33
N GLY A 110 4.70 7.31 -7.87
CA GLY A 110 4.53 8.77 -7.83
C GLY A 110 4.07 9.32 -9.17
N ASP A 111 3.34 10.43 -9.13
CA ASP A 111 2.80 11.09 -10.33
C ASP A 111 3.82 11.98 -11.02
N THR A 112 4.72 12.58 -10.23
CA THR A 112 5.77 13.47 -10.73
C THR A 112 7.04 13.31 -9.91
N GLU A 113 8.14 13.76 -10.51
CA GLU A 113 9.47 13.69 -9.93
C GLU A 113 9.76 14.86 -8.98
N GLU A 114 10.65 14.63 -8.02
CA GLU A 114 11.32 15.66 -7.21
C GLU A 114 12.82 15.47 -7.26
N THR A 115 13.55 16.58 -7.36
CA THR A 115 14.99 16.57 -7.14
C THR A 115 15.22 16.71 -5.64
N ILE A 116 15.84 15.71 -5.03
CA ILE A 116 16.03 15.62 -3.59
C ILE A 116 17.47 15.29 -3.25
N ASP A 117 17.94 15.84 -2.14
CA ASP A 117 19.27 15.54 -1.62
C ASP A 117 19.21 14.27 -0.77
N VAL A 118 20.19 13.38 -0.94
CA VAL A 118 20.17 12.02 -0.37
C VAL A 118 21.56 11.56 0.06
N ILE A 119 21.57 10.49 0.84
CA ILE A 119 22.76 9.74 1.26
C ILE A 119 22.53 8.28 0.91
N LYS A 120 23.51 7.63 0.26
CA LYS A 120 23.47 6.18 0.05
C LYS A 120 23.81 5.44 1.34
N THR A 121 23.05 4.40 1.65
CA THR A 121 23.28 3.52 2.80
C THR A 121 23.70 2.11 2.34
N ASP A 122 24.44 1.39 3.16
CA ASP A 122 24.86 0.01 2.84
C ASP A 122 23.63 -0.93 2.88
N PRO A 123 23.34 -1.68 1.79
CA PRO A 123 22.25 -2.64 1.78
C PRO A 123 22.40 -3.79 2.79
N ASN A 124 23.58 -4.01 3.38
CA ASN A 124 23.82 -4.99 4.44
C ASN A 124 23.87 -4.36 5.84
N ASN A 125 23.99 -3.04 5.95
CA ASN A 125 23.91 -2.31 7.20
C ASN A 125 23.41 -0.87 6.96
N ARG A 126 22.09 -0.64 7.05
CA ARG A 126 21.48 0.64 6.63
C ARG A 126 21.81 1.80 7.59
N ASN A 127 22.44 1.50 8.73
CA ASN A 127 23.03 2.49 9.62
C ASN A 127 24.38 3.02 9.12
N GLU A 128 24.98 2.39 8.10
CA GLU A 128 26.25 2.80 7.51
C GLU A 128 26.02 3.57 6.21
N GLU A 129 26.52 4.80 6.16
CA GLU A 129 26.53 5.64 4.96
C GLU A 129 27.72 5.26 4.07
N ILE A 130 27.47 5.01 2.79
CA ILE A 130 28.50 4.63 1.81
C ILE A 130 28.83 5.76 0.82
N GLY A 131 28.16 6.92 0.96
CA GLY A 131 28.39 8.13 0.16
C GLY A 131 28.10 7.97 -1.34
N GLY A 132 28.39 9.02 -2.11
CA GLY A 132 28.53 8.90 -3.58
C GLY A 132 27.43 9.46 -4.47
N ASP A 133 26.25 9.82 -3.96
CA ASP A 133 25.27 10.63 -4.68
C ASP A 133 24.65 11.63 -3.72
N TYR A 134 24.79 12.93 -3.98
CA TYR A 134 24.21 13.98 -3.14
C TYR A 134 22.79 14.34 -3.55
N GLN A 135 22.43 14.14 -4.83
CA GLN A 135 21.14 14.55 -5.37
C GLN A 135 20.64 13.54 -6.40
N ILE A 136 19.39 13.13 -6.27
CA ILE A 136 18.70 12.20 -7.19
C ILE A 136 17.40 12.81 -7.69
N THR A 137 16.83 12.22 -8.73
CA THR A 137 15.47 12.51 -9.17
C THR A 137 14.57 11.34 -8.75
N ALA A 138 13.63 11.57 -7.84
CA ALA A 138 12.82 10.53 -7.22
C ALA A 138 11.31 10.72 -7.47
N TRP A 139 10.55 9.62 -7.52
CA TRP A 139 9.10 9.61 -7.75
C TRP A 139 8.29 9.81 -6.46
N THR A 140 8.57 10.88 -5.72
CA THR A 140 8.00 11.13 -4.38
C THR A 140 6.73 11.98 -4.36
N LYS A 141 6.32 12.61 -5.48
CA LYS A 141 5.08 13.40 -5.53
C LYS A 141 3.88 12.54 -5.85
N PHE A 142 2.94 12.44 -4.91
CA PHE A 142 1.64 11.79 -5.10
C PHE A 142 0.53 12.83 -4.99
N THR A 143 -0.12 13.12 -6.10
CA THR A 143 -1.09 14.22 -6.26
C THR A 143 -2.51 13.75 -6.52
N PHE A 144 -2.68 12.49 -6.93
CA PHE A 144 -3.99 11.84 -7.13
C PHE A 144 -4.94 12.66 -8.03
N PRO A 145 -4.50 13.05 -9.23
CA PRO A 145 -5.16 14.07 -10.04
C PRO A 145 -6.59 13.69 -10.42
N ASN A 146 -6.88 12.39 -10.59
CA ASN A 146 -8.20 11.92 -11.00
C ASN A 146 -9.14 11.64 -9.82
N ARG A 147 -8.62 11.47 -8.60
CA ARG A 147 -9.43 11.50 -7.37
C ARG A 147 -9.88 12.92 -6.99
N LYS A 148 -9.15 13.95 -7.44
CA LYS A 148 -9.53 15.39 -7.30
C LYS A 148 -9.85 15.80 -5.86
N GLY A 149 -9.09 15.31 -4.90
CA GLY A 149 -9.26 15.63 -3.49
C GLY A 149 -10.51 15.01 -2.84
N LYS A 150 -11.23 14.11 -3.52
CA LYS A 150 -12.33 13.36 -2.90
C LYS A 150 -11.79 12.53 -1.74
N TYR A 151 -12.51 12.56 -0.61
CA TYR A 151 -12.16 11.97 0.70
C TYR A 151 -10.99 12.65 1.45
N SER A 152 -9.89 12.92 0.76
CA SER A 152 -8.73 13.62 1.32
C SER A 152 -8.06 14.51 0.27
N THR A 153 -7.71 15.75 0.65
CA THR A 153 -6.92 16.68 -0.18
C THR A 153 -5.42 16.53 0.07
N PHE A 154 -5.00 15.60 0.92
CA PHE A 154 -3.60 15.37 1.23
C PHE A 154 -2.83 14.86 0.01
N THR A 155 -1.66 15.44 -0.23
CA THR A 155 -0.74 15.07 -1.30
C THR A 155 0.60 14.73 -0.69
N TRP A 156 1.30 13.74 -1.24
CA TRP A 156 2.60 13.32 -0.74
C TRP A 156 3.74 13.99 -1.50
N ASN A 157 4.85 14.24 -0.83
CA ASN A 157 6.12 14.72 -1.39
C ASN A 157 7.27 14.12 -0.56
N ALA A 158 8.51 14.40 -0.94
CA ALA A 158 9.72 13.85 -0.32
C ALA A 158 9.80 14.03 1.22
N SER A 159 9.20 15.08 1.79
CA SER A 159 9.24 15.31 3.24
C SER A 159 8.43 14.30 4.06
N HIS A 160 7.57 13.50 3.41
CA HIS A 160 6.76 12.46 4.03
C HIS A 160 7.40 11.06 3.99
N PHE A 161 8.62 10.97 3.46
CA PHE A 161 9.34 9.71 3.29
C PHE A 161 10.71 9.79 3.98
N ASP A 162 11.21 8.66 4.46
CA ASP A 162 12.59 8.54 4.94
C ASP A 162 13.55 8.23 3.78
N GLY A 163 13.15 7.41 2.80
CA GLY A 163 14.04 7.01 1.71
C GLY A 163 13.37 6.45 0.45
N THR A 164 14.20 6.14 -0.55
CA THR A 164 13.79 5.50 -1.82
C THR A 164 14.90 4.62 -2.43
N ASP A 165 14.57 3.81 -3.44
CA ASP A 165 15.50 2.87 -4.09
C ASP A 165 15.97 3.28 -5.49
N TRP A 166 15.49 4.39 -6.03
CA TRP A 166 15.65 4.71 -7.46
C TRP A 166 16.00 6.16 -7.76
N ASP A 167 17.10 6.37 -8.49
CA ASP A 167 17.41 7.63 -9.17
C ASP A 167 16.93 7.56 -10.63
N GLU A 168 15.84 8.27 -10.91
CA GLU A 168 15.22 8.33 -12.23
C GLU A 168 16.13 8.93 -13.29
N LYS A 169 16.96 9.91 -12.92
CA LYS A 169 17.84 10.61 -13.86
C LYS A 169 19.00 9.71 -14.31
N LYS A 170 19.59 8.97 -13.38
CA LYS A 170 20.70 8.04 -13.66
C LYS A 170 20.25 6.63 -14.02
N LYS A 171 18.97 6.30 -13.81
CA LYS A 171 18.43 4.94 -13.96
C LYS A 171 19.18 3.93 -13.09
N GLN A 172 19.42 4.33 -11.85
CA GLN A 172 20.25 3.59 -10.91
C GLN A 172 19.43 3.19 -9.67
N SER A 173 19.63 1.95 -9.24
CA SER A 173 19.13 1.49 -7.95
C SER A 173 20.21 1.55 -6.86
N SER A 174 19.82 2.01 -5.68
CA SER A 174 20.59 2.02 -4.43
C SER A 174 19.62 2.30 -3.28
N ILE A 175 19.99 2.08 -2.01
CA ILE A 175 19.16 2.51 -0.89
C ILE A 175 19.53 3.95 -0.53
N TYR A 176 18.66 4.88 -0.88
CA TYR A 176 18.84 6.31 -0.66
C TYR A 176 18.03 6.77 0.57
N LEU A 177 18.72 7.24 1.60
CA LEU A 177 18.14 7.99 2.71
C LEU A 177 18.03 9.46 2.32
N ILE A 178 16.89 10.11 2.54
CA ILE A 178 16.70 11.53 2.24
C ILE A 178 17.49 12.39 3.23
N GLU A 179 18.17 13.44 2.76
CA GLU A 179 18.99 14.30 3.63
C GLU A 179 18.14 14.91 4.75
N GLY A 180 18.63 14.80 5.98
CA GLY A 180 17.92 15.25 7.20
C GLY A 180 16.92 14.24 7.76
N LYS A 181 16.71 13.09 7.11
CA LYS A 181 15.94 11.96 7.63
C LYS A 181 16.84 10.95 8.35
N ASN A 182 16.21 10.03 9.06
CA ASN A 182 16.83 8.86 9.66
C ASN A 182 15.85 7.71 9.53
N TRP A 183 16.32 6.49 9.33
CA TRP A 183 15.43 5.31 9.41
C TRP A 183 14.70 5.26 10.75
N ASP A 184 13.44 4.84 10.73
CA ASP A 184 12.62 4.66 11.91
C ASP A 184 13.24 3.65 12.89
N PRO A 185 13.24 3.96 14.20
CA PRO A 185 13.76 3.06 15.20
C PRO A 185 12.72 2.00 15.61
N ASN A 186 13.17 0.92 16.26
CA ASN A 186 12.34 -0.19 16.75
C ASN A 186 11.69 -1.04 15.63
N VAL A 187 12.29 -1.03 14.45
CA VAL A 187 12.05 -1.99 13.38
C VAL A 187 12.94 -3.23 13.57
N ASP A 188 12.83 -4.21 12.68
CA ASP A 188 13.70 -5.38 12.71
C ASP A 188 15.18 -4.98 12.54
N GLY A 189 16.08 -5.69 13.24
CA GLY A 189 17.51 -5.39 13.28
C GLY A 189 18.33 -6.03 12.16
N GLU A 190 17.72 -6.86 11.32
CA GLU A 190 18.37 -7.36 10.10
C GLU A 190 18.86 -6.19 9.25
N HIS A 191 20.03 -6.38 8.65
CA HIS A 191 20.75 -5.34 7.93
C HIS A 191 20.97 -4.05 8.76
N GLY A 192 21.11 -4.18 10.08
CA GLY A 192 21.34 -3.08 11.03
C GLY A 192 20.08 -2.27 11.37
N ASN A 193 19.26 -1.97 10.37
CA ASN A 193 17.93 -1.37 10.50
C ASN A 193 17.12 -1.78 9.24
N PHE A 194 15.96 -2.40 9.44
CA PHE A 194 15.11 -2.90 8.36
C PHE A 194 13.83 -2.08 8.13
N ASP A 195 13.89 -0.77 8.35
CA ASP A 195 12.83 0.16 8.00
C ASP A 195 12.60 0.17 6.48
N TYR A 196 13.67 0.50 5.74
CA TYR A 196 13.61 0.49 4.28
C TYR A 196 13.41 -0.89 3.69
N LEU A 197 12.30 -1.06 2.96
CA LEU A 197 12.01 -2.27 2.18
C LEU A 197 12.02 -2.04 0.67
N MET A 198 11.21 -1.10 0.17
CA MET A 198 11.03 -0.82 -1.27
C MET A 198 10.25 0.46 -1.54
N GLY A 199 10.39 1.07 -2.72
CA GLY A 199 9.58 2.22 -3.15
C GLY A 199 9.92 3.51 -2.39
N CYS A 200 8.90 4.32 -2.07
CA CYS A 200 9.04 5.48 -1.18
C CYS A 200 8.64 5.09 0.24
N ASP A 201 9.62 5.01 1.13
CA ASP A 201 9.49 4.51 2.49
C ASP A 201 8.92 5.57 3.44
N ILE A 202 7.80 5.28 4.10
CA ILE A 202 7.01 6.29 4.83
C ILE A 202 7.71 6.67 6.15
N ASP A 203 7.91 7.97 6.37
CA ASP A 203 8.44 8.49 7.64
C ASP A 203 7.34 8.55 8.72
N PHE A 204 7.31 7.60 9.65
CA PHE A 204 6.33 7.58 10.74
C PHE A 204 6.64 8.56 11.88
N LYS A 205 7.77 9.28 11.86
CA LYS A 205 8.03 10.39 12.78
C LYS A 205 7.32 11.67 12.32
N ASN A 206 6.99 11.77 11.04
CA ASN A 206 6.31 12.93 10.47
C ASN A 206 4.86 13.04 10.98
N GLN A 207 4.53 14.16 11.64
CA GLN A 207 3.20 14.37 12.22
C GLN A 207 2.09 14.50 11.18
N GLU A 208 2.37 15.05 9.99
CA GLU A 208 1.39 15.14 8.90
C GLU A 208 1.04 13.75 8.37
N VAL A 209 2.05 12.87 8.23
CA VAL A 209 1.88 11.46 7.86
C VAL A 209 1.02 10.74 8.89
N LEU A 210 1.37 10.81 10.18
CA LEU A 210 0.60 10.16 11.24
C LEU A 210 -0.85 10.64 11.28
N GLN A 211 -1.09 11.94 11.09
CA GLN A 211 -2.45 12.48 11.05
C GLN A 211 -3.23 11.98 9.83
N GLU A 212 -2.60 11.94 8.66
CA GLU A 212 -3.24 11.47 7.43
C GLU A 212 -3.55 9.97 7.49
N LEU A 213 -2.61 9.14 7.96
CA LEU A 213 -2.83 7.69 8.08
C LEU A 213 -3.91 7.36 9.12
N ASN A 214 -3.95 8.10 10.24
CA ASN A 214 -5.04 7.95 11.22
C ASN A 214 -6.39 8.41 10.66
N ARG A 215 -6.40 9.48 9.85
CA ARG A 215 -7.62 9.95 9.16
C ARG A 215 -8.11 8.90 8.17
N TRP A 216 -7.21 8.35 7.36
CA TRP A 216 -7.52 7.29 6.40
C TRP A 216 -8.04 6.05 7.12
N GLY A 217 -7.38 5.59 8.19
CA GLY A 217 -7.80 4.40 8.93
C GLY A 217 -9.23 4.54 9.50
N LYS A 218 -9.60 5.71 10.00
CA LYS A 218 -10.97 6.00 10.46
C LYS A 218 -11.99 6.10 9.31
N TRP A 219 -11.56 6.55 8.13
CA TRP A 219 -12.42 6.63 6.96
C TRP A 219 -12.65 5.25 6.32
N TYR A 220 -11.69 4.35 6.44
CA TYR A 220 -11.74 3.03 5.83
C TYR A 220 -12.62 2.02 6.60
N LEU A 221 -12.76 2.21 7.91
CA LEU A 221 -13.68 1.47 8.80
C LEU A 221 -15.13 1.95 8.68
#